data_AF-A0A1H0QU22-F1
#
_entry.id   AF-A0A1H0QU22-F1
#
_cell.length_a   1.000
_cell.length_b   1.000
_cell.length_c   1.000
_cell.angle_alpha   90.00
_cell.angle_beta   90.00
_cell.angle_gamma   90.00
#
_symmetry.space_group_name_H-M   'P 1'
#
loop_
_entity.id
_entity.type
_entity.pdbx_description
1 polymer ?
#
loop_
_entity_poly.entity_id
_entity_poly.type
_entity_poly.pdbx_seq_one_letter_code
_entity_poly.pdbx_strand_id
1 'polypeptide(L)'
;MDQADSIWNRAALEGGGASPGAGDTALAAALLLHSSAMSGGVLDAVETLTDEELDAAEAGYRWLHVPAASEAIAAVRREIADGALDDPQRASALEMSADDHYDEAIEDDAALDSAFRARLKTDPDAFSPV
;
A
#
# COMPACT_ATOMS: atom_id res chain seq x y z
N MET A 1 7.27 15.57 16.54
CA MET A 1 6.73 14.21 16.67
C MET A 1 5.39 14.33 17.37
N ASP A 2 4.31 14.23 16.60
CA ASP A 2 2.92 14.25 17.09
C ASP A 2 2.35 12.82 17.20
N GLN A 3 1.09 12.69 17.61
CA GLN A 3 0.41 11.39 17.72
C GLN A 3 0.40 10.62 16.39
N ALA A 4 0.22 11.32 15.27
CA ALA A 4 0.16 10.71 13.96
C ALA A 4 1.54 10.13 13.58
N ASP A 5 2.63 10.85 13.88
CA ASP A 5 3.99 10.35 13.66
C ASP A 5 4.26 9.07 14.46
N SER A 6 3.76 8.97 15.70
CA SER A 6 3.89 7.76 16.52
C SER A 6 3.11 6.57 15.96
N ILE A 7 1.89 6.80 15.46
CA ILE A 7 1.07 5.75 14.82
C ILE A 7 1.74 5.30 13.52
N TRP A 8 2.21 6.24 12.70
CA TRP A 8 2.92 5.95 11.45
C TRP A 8 4.16 5.08 11.71
N ASN A 9 5.01 5.48 12.66
CA ASN A 9 6.20 4.71 13.00
C ASN A 9 5.87 3.30 13.51
N ARG A 10 4.83 3.16 14.34
CA ARG A 10 4.37 1.83 14.80
C ARG A 10 3.85 0.97 13.65
N ALA A 11 3.09 1.55 12.72
CA ALA A 11 2.61 0.84 11.54
C ALA A 11 3.79 0.37 10.66
N ALA A 12 4.72 1.28 10.37
CA ALA A 12 5.88 1.01 9.51
C ALA A 12 6.88 0.00 10.11
N LEU A 13 7.15 0.09 11.42
CA LEU A 13 8.24 -0.65 12.06
C LEU A 13 7.77 -1.90 12.81
N GLU A 14 6.52 -1.92 13.26
CA GLU A 14 5.98 -2.97 14.14
C GLU A 14 4.74 -3.65 13.55
N GLY A 15 4.37 -3.36 12.29
CA GLY A 15 3.18 -3.92 11.67
C GLY A 15 1.87 -3.51 12.37
N GLY A 16 1.87 -2.34 13.01
CA GLY A 16 0.73 -1.85 13.80
C GLY A 16 0.80 -2.19 15.30
N GLY A 17 1.85 -2.89 15.73
CA GLY A 17 2.12 -3.22 17.13
C GLY A 17 1.41 -4.50 17.62
N ALA A 18 1.50 -4.78 18.92
CA ALA A 18 1.03 -6.05 19.50
C ALA A 18 -0.51 -6.21 19.55
N SER A 19 -1.26 -5.12 19.42
CA SER A 19 -2.73 -5.12 19.42
C SER A 19 -3.21 -4.00 18.50
N PRO A 20 -3.08 -4.19 17.17
CA PRO A 20 -3.41 -3.15 16.21
C PRO A 20 -4.92 -2.91 16.15
N GLY A 21 -5.32 -1.64 16.10
CA GLY A 21 -6.66 -1.27 15.67
C GLY A 21 -6.83 -1.47 14.16
N ALA A 22 -8.07 -1.34 13.67
CA ALA A 22 -8.35 -1.50 12.23
C ALA A 22 -7.55 -0.50 11.37
N GLY A 23 -7.35 0.72 11.86
CA GLY A 23 -6.55 1.74 11.18
C GLY A 23 -5.05 1.42 11.18
N ASP A 24 -4.52 0.84 12.27
CA ASP A 24 -3.12 0.41 12.32
C ASP A 24 -2.85 -0.72 11.31
N THR A 25 -3.73 -1.70 11.25
CA THR A 25 -3.61 -2.81 10.30
C THR A 25 -3.69 -2.32 8.85
N ALA A 26 -4.64 -1.43 8.54
CA ALA A 26 -4.78 -0.85 7.20
C ALA A 26 -3.54 -0.05 6.79
N LEU A 27 -3.02 0.79 7.70
CA LEU A 27 -1.84 1.61 7.44
C LEU A 27 -0.58 0.74 7.27
N ALA A 28 -0.38 -0.24 8.14
CA ALA A 28 0.77 -1.15 8.08
C ALA A 28 0.81 -1.92 6.74
N ALA A 29 -0.33 -2.43 6.29
CA ALA A 29 -0.41 -3.15 5.02
C ALA A 29 -0.15 -2.23 3.81
N ALA A 30 -0.69 -1.00 3.83
CA ALA A 30 -0.43 -0.01 2.78
C ALA A 30 1.05 0.37 2.73
N LEU A 31 1.68 0.62 3.89
CA LEU A 31 3.10 0.96 4.01
C LEU A 31 4.03 -0.17 3.57
N LEU A 32 3.68 -1.42 3.88
CA LEU A 32 4.45 -2.58 3.44
C LEU A 32 4.58 -2.57 1.91
N LEU A 33 3.46 -2.47 1.19
CA LEU A 33 3.48 -2.40 -0.27
C LEU A 33 4.12 -1.12 -0.78
N HIS A 34 3.83 0.05 -0.19
CA HIS A 34 4.40 1.33 -0.63
C HIS A 34 5.92 1.31 -0.54
N SER A 35 6.49 0.84 0.57
CA SER A 35 7.94 0.77 0.76
C SER A 35 8.61 -0.17 -0.24
N SER A 36 7.97 -1.29 -0.56
CA SER A 36 8.45 -2.21 -1.61
C SER A 36 8.40 -1.54 -2.98
N ALA A 37 7.28 -0.90 -3.33
CA ALA A 37 7.09 -0.21 -4.61
C ALA A 37 8.09 0.95 -4.79
N MET A 38 8.33 1.75 -3.75
CA MET A 38 9.33 2.83 -3.80
C MET A 38 10.77 2.32 -3.93
N SER A 39 11.04 1.07 -3.53
CA SER A 39 12.38 0.48 -3.59
C SER A 39 12.68 -0.26 -4.90
N GLY A 40 11.67 -0.91 -5.49
CA GLY A 40 11.83 -1.85 -6.60
C GLY A 40 10.79 -1.75 -7.71
N GLY A 41 9.83 -0.83 -7.60
CA GLY A 41 8.67 -0.73 -8.49
C GLY A 41 7.50 -1.59 -8.03
N VAL A 42 6.31 -1.30 -8.56
CA VAL A 42 5.05 -1.95 -8.18
C VAL A 42 5.02 -3.40 -8.62
N LEU A 43 5.58 -3.71 -9.80
CA LEU A 43 5.65 -5.09 -10.29
C LEU A 43 6.47 -5.97 -9.35
N ASP A 44 7.67 -5.52 -8.95
CA ASP A 44 8.55 -6.23 -8.01
C ASP A 44 7.89 -6.44 -6.64
N ALA A 45 7.16 -5.43 -6.15
CA ALA A 45 6.40 -5.53 -4.91
C ALA A 45 5.31 -6.62 -5.00
N VAL A 46 4.58 -6.69 -6.12
CA VAL A 46 3.52 -7.69 -6.34
C VAL A 46 4.09 -9.10 -6.51
N GLU A 47 5.27 -9.26 -7.12
CA GLU A 47 5.93 -10.56 -7.23
C GLU A 47 6.52 -11.06 -5.90
N THR A 48 6.91 -10.13 -5.02
CA THR A 48 7.61 -10.44 -3.76
C THR A 48 6.66 -10.68 -2.60
N LEU A 49 5.58 -9.92 -2.49
CA LEU A 49 4.61 -10.04 -1.41
C LEU A 49 3.70 -11.25 -1.60
N THR A 50 3.23 -11.81 -0.49
CA THR A 50 2.24 -12.90 -0.51
C THR A 50 0.86 -12.43 -0.95
N ASP A 51 0.01 -13.34 -1.43
CA ASP A 51 -1.37 -13.01 -1.79
C ASP A 51 -2.14 -12.40 -0.61
N GLU A 52 -1.92 -12.89 0.62
CA GLU A 52 -2.54 -12.33 1.82
C GLU A 52 -2.06 -10.90 2.13
N GLU A 53 -0.78 -10.61 1.92
CA GLU A 53 -0.23 -9.26 2.09
C GLU A 53 -0.74 -8.29 1.03
N LEU A 54 -0.90 -8.77 -0.22
CA LEU A 54 -1.47 -7.98 -1.31
C LEU A 54 -2.95 -7.70 -1.08
N ASP A 55 -3.73 -8.70 -0.66
CA ASP A 55 -5.13 -8.54 -0.28
C ASP A 55 -5.28 -7.53 0.87
N ALA A 56 -4.38 -7.60 1.86
CA ALA A 56 -4.35 -6.66 2.98
C ALA A 56 -3.96 -5.24 2.54
N ALA A 57 -2.98 -5.09 1.65
CA ALA A 57 -2.57 -3.79 1.11
C ALA A 57 -3.70 -3.15 0.32
N GLU A 58 -4.34 -3.89 -0.58
CA GLU A 58 -5.52 -3.47 -1.33
C GLU A 58 -6.65 -3.01 -0.40
N ALA A 59 -6.97 -3.78 0.64
CA ALA A 59 -7.96 -3.40 1.65
C ALA A 59 -7.52 -2.14 2.42
N GLY A 60 -6.23 -2.01 2.74
CA GLY A 60 -5.63 -0.87 3.42
C GLY A 60 -5.79 0.42 2.62
N TYR A 61 -5.45 0.42 1.34
CA TYR A 61 -5.63 1.59 0.45
C TYR A 61 -7.10 1.99 0.34
N ARG A 62 -8.03 1.03 0.21
CA ARG A 62 -9.47 1.32 0.21
C ARG A 62 -9.92 1.94 1.54
N TRP A 63 -9.44 1.44 2.66
CA TRP A 63 -9.72 1.98 3.99
C TRP A 63 -9.17 3.39 4.19
N LEU A 64 -8.01 3.69 3.59
CA LEU A 64 -7.39 5.01 3.55
C LEU A 64 -8.05 5.99 2.56
N HIS A 65 -9.14 5.59 1.89
CA HIS A 65 -9.82 6.34 0.84
C HIS A 65 -8.96 6.61 -0.40
N VAL A 66 -8.08 5.67 -0.73
CA VAL A 66 -7.24 5.68 -1.93
C VAL A 66 -7.53 4.44 -2.80
N PRO A 67 -8.76 4.25 -3.29
CA PRO A 67 -9.11 3.04 -4.04
C PRO A 67 -8.30 2.88 -5.34
N ALA A 68 -7.82 3.97 -5.95
CA ALA A 68 -7.02 3.92 -7.17
C ALA A 68 -5.71 3.14 -6.98
N ALA A 69 -5.02 3.31 -5.85
CA ALA A 69 -3.79 2.54 -5.55
C ALA A 69 -4.11 1.05 -5.39
N SER A 70 -5.25 0.72 -4.79
CA SER A 70 -5.71 -0.67 -4.72
C SER A 70 -6.05 -1.25 -6.09
N GLU A 71 -6.63 -0.46 -7.00
CA GLU A 71 -6.95 -0.88 -8.36
C GLU A 71 -5.69 -1.10 -9.20
N ALA A 72 -4.64 -0.28 -9.00
CA ALA A 72 -3.34 -0.46 -9.64
C ALA A 72 -2.72 -1.83 -9.27
N ILE A 73 -2.69 -2.18 -7.98
CA ILE A 73 -2.20 -3.48 -7.48
C ILE A 73 -3.01 -4.63 -8.11
N ALA A 74 -4.34 -4.53 -8.07
CA ALA A 74 -5.22 -5.57 -8.62
C ALA A 74 -5.09 -5.71 -10.16
N ALA A 75 -4.74 -4.65 -10.87
CA ALA A 75 -4.46 -4.70 -12.31
C ALA A 75 -3.18 -5.49 -12.59
N VAL A 76 -2.10 -5.23 -11.84
CA VAL A 76 -0.83 -5.95 -11.98
C VAL A 76 -1.00 -7.44 -11.69
N ARG A 77 -1.67 -7.79 -10.59
CA ARG A 77 -1.96 -9.20 -10.25
C ARG A 77 -2.70 -9.94 -11.36
N ARG A 78 -3.67 -9.28 -12.01
CA ARG A 78 -4.41 -9.86 -13.14
C ARG A 78 -3.51 -10.08 -14.36
N GLU A 79 -2.68 -9.11 -14.73
CA GLU A 79 -1.78 -9.26 -15.88
C GLU A 79 -0.75 -10.38 -15.66
N ILE A 80 -0.23 -10.53 -14.43
CA ILE A 80 0.63 -11.66 -14.05
C ILE A 80 -0.12 -12.98 -14.23
N ALA A 81 -1.35 -13.08 -13.70
CA ALA A 81 -2.18 -14.28 -13.84
C ALA A 81 -2.51 -14.61 -15.31
N ASP A 82 -2.61 -13.59 -16.17
CA ASP A 82 -2.80 -13.70 -17.62
C ASP A 82 -1.47 -13.94 -18.39
N GLY A 83 -0.40 -14.30 -17.69
CA GLY A 83 0.88 -14.70 -18.28
C GLY A 83 1.70 -13.55 -18.85
N ALA A 84 1.56 -12.32 -18.33
CA ALA A 84 2.37 -11.19 -18.79
C ALA A 84 3.88 -11.41 -18.61
N LEU A 85 4.28 -12.18 -17.59
CA LEU A 85 5.69 -12.48 -17.30
C LEU A 85 6.32 -13.51 -18.25
N ASP A 86 5.51 -14.25 -19.01
CA ASP A 86 6.01 -15.22 -19.99
C ASP A 86 6.54 -14.55 -21.27
N ASP A 87 6.25 -13.26 -21.47
CA ASP A 87 6.69 -12.45 -22.60
C ASP A 87 7.49 -11.24 -22.09
N PRO A 88 8.81 -11.14 -22.38
CA PRO A 88 9.64 -10.04 -21.92
C PRO A 88 9.17 -8.64 -22.36
N GLN A 89 8.50 -8.52 -23.51
CA GLN A 89 7.95 -7.24 -23.95
C GLN A 89 6.70 -6.86 -23.14
N ARG A 90 5.84 -7.83 -22.80
CA ARG A 90 4.68 -7.59 -21.94
C ARG A 90 5.12 -7.30 -20.51
N ALA A 91 6.09 -8.04 -19.97
CA ALA A 91 6.63 -7.80 -18.63
C ALA A 91 7.17 -6.37 -18.49
N SER A 92 7.99 -5.92 -19.45
CA SER A 92 8.52 -4.54 -19.43
C SER A 92 7.45 -3.46 -19.60
N ALA A 93 6.42 -3.71 -20.41
CA ALA A 93 5.30 -2.79 -20.55
C ALA A 93 4.45 -2.73 -19.26
N LEU A 94 4.24 -3.88 -18.62
CA LEU A 94 3.53 -3.99 -17.35
C LEU A 94 4.25 -3.18 -16.26
N GLU A 95 5.55 -3.38 -16.10
CA GLU A 95 6.39 -2.66 -15.13
C GLU A 95 6.20 -1.13 -15.23
N MET A 96 6.42 -0.55 -16.42
CA MET A 96 6.23 0.90 -16.63
C MET A 96 4.80 1.35 -16.32
N SER A 97 3.79 0.62 -16.82
CA SER A 97 2.40 1.02 -16.62
C SER A 97 1.92 0.86 -15.17
N ALA A 98 2.52 -0.08 -14.43
CA ALA A 98 2.21 -0.33 -13.03
C ALA A 98 2.68 0.83 -12.16
N ASP A 99 3.92 1.29 -12.38
CA ASP A 99 4.48 2.44 -11.68
C ASP A 99 3.69 3.71 -12.03
N ASP A 100 3.44 3.98 -13.33
CA ASP A 100 2.66 5.14 -13.76
C ASP A 100 1.26 5.20 -13.11
N HIS A 101 0.51 4.10 -13.12
CA HIS A 101 -0.82 4.04 -12.52
C HIS A 101 -0.81 4.18 -10.99
N TYR A 102 0.22 3.65 -10.35
CA TYR A 102 0.34 3.73 -8.90
C TYR A 102 0.76 5.13 -8.45
N ASP A 103 1.71 5.76 -9.14
CA ASP A 103 2.16 7.13 -8.89
C ASP A 103 1.03 8.15 -9.10
N GLU A 104 0.15 7.94 -10.08
CA GLU A 104 -1.07 8.75 -10.25
C GLU A 104 -2.00 8.67 -9.03
N ALA A 105 -1.98 7.56 -8.28
CA ALA A 105 -2.80 7.37 -7.09
C ALA A 105 -2.11 7.83 -5.80
N ILE A 106 -0.83 7.50 -5.62
CA ILE A 106 0.04 7.85 -4.48
C ILE A 106 1.45 8.08 -5.01
N GLU A 107 1.79 9.35 -5.22
CA GLU A 107 3.10 9.76 -5.74
C GLU A 107 4.24 9.48 -4.75
N ASP A 108 4.01 9.67 -3.45
CA ASP A 108 5.06 9.58 -2.45
C ASP A 108 4.52 9.29 -1.03
N ASP A 109 5.45 9.17 -0.07
CA ASP A 109 5.17 9.03 1.36
C ASP A 109 4.24 10.15 1.88
N ALA A 110 4.34 11.37 1.33
CA ALA A 110 3.57 12.52 1.80
C ALA A 110 2.10 12.43 1.36
N ALA A 111 1.83 11.88 0.18
CA ALA A 111 0.47 11.57 -0.28
C ALA A 111 -0.18 10.50 0.63
N LEU A 112 0.56 9.45 0.97
CA LEU A 112 0.08 8.40 1.87
C LEU A 112 -0.10 8.90 3.32
N ASP A 113 0.83 9.70 3.84
CA ASP A 113 0.72 10.36 5.16
C ASP A 113 -0.50 11.29 5.20
N SER A 114 -0.76 12.04 4.13
CA SER A 114 -1.94 12.90 4.04
C SER A 114 -3.25 12.11 4.10
N ALA A 115 -3.35 10.98 3.40
CA ALA A 115 -4.51 10.09 3.42
C ALA A 115 -4.72 9.48 4.82
N PHE A 116 -3.63 9.00 5.44
CA PHE A 116 -3.63 8.51 6.82
C PHE A 116 -4.11 9.57 7.82
N ARG A 117 -3.52 10.78 7.80
CA ARG A 117 -3.89 11.86 8.73
C ARG A 117 -5.34 12.27 8.56
N ALA A 118 -5.87 12.25 7.32
CA ALA A 118 -7.28 12.48 7.07
C ALA A 118 -8.15 11.42 7.77
N ARG A 119 -7.80 10.13 7.68
CA ARG A 119 -8.51 9.05 8.39
C ARG A 119 -8.41 9.20 9.90
N LEU A 120 -7.21 9.43 10.45
CA LEU A 120 -6.99 9.64 11.88
C LEU A 120 -7.85 10.78 12.43
N LYS A 121 -8.01 11.86 11.68
CA LYS A 121 -8.89 12.98 12.07
C LYS A 121 -10.37 12.61 12.07
N THR A 122 -10.80 11.78 11.13
CA THR A 122 -12.21 11.37 11.00
C THR A 122 -12.62 10.24 11.92
N ASP A 123 -11.68 9.36 12.27
CA ASP A 123 -11.92 8.10 12.95
C ASP A 123 -10.72 7.74 13.85
N PRO A 124 -10.43 8.57 14.88
CA PRO A 124 -9.25 8.38 15.73
C PRO A 124 -9.30 7.09 16.54
N ASP A 125 -10.50 6.62 16.91
CA ASP A 125 -10.70 5.42 17.72
C ASP A 125 -10.38 4.12 16.95
N ALA A 126 -10.24 4.19 15.63
CA ALA A 126 -9.79 3.07 14.82
C ALA A 126 -8.30 2.77 14.97
N PHE A 127 -7.54 3.68 15.58
CA PHE A 127 -6.11 3.53 15.82
C PHE A 127 -5.86 3.28 17.31
N SER A 128 -4.92 2.38 17.59
CA SER A 128 -4.47 2.14 18.95
C SER A 128 -3.82 3.39 19.54
N PRO A 129 -4.04 3.68 20.83
CA PRO A 129 -3.38 4.80 21.49
C PRO A 129 -1.85 4.64 21.43
N VAL A 130 -1.13 5.76 21.39
CA VAL A 130 0.34 5.82 21.41
C VAL A 130 0.87 6.15 22.79
#